data_AF-A0A6A7GBE5-F1
#
_entry.id   AF-A0A6A7GBE5-F1
#
_cell.length_a   1.000
_cell.length_b   1.000
_cell.length_c   1.000
_cell.angle_alpha   90.00
_cell.angle_beta   90.00
_cell.angle_gamma   90.00
#
_symmetry.space_group_name_H-M   'P 1'
#
loop_
_entity.id
_entity.type
_entity.pdbx_description
1 polymer ?
#
loop_
_entity_poly.entity_id
_entity_poly.type
_entity_poly.pdbx_seq_one_letter_code
_entity_poly.pdbx_strand_id
1 'polypeptide(L)'
;MKQPPLFAFLMAVYLLPFISVNVCADIYMYIDKKGNSHFSEHKKNDKYRLLLRSDSNKKKGTFKDWKEKIYTNIYMPYNKKLQDKYHAIIVQEAQRNQLESAFVHAVISAESAYKAKAISRTGAKGLMQLMPETAKRFQVKNPFNAQKNIAAG
;
A
#
# COMPACT_ATOMS: atom_id res chain seq x y z
N MET A 1 30.94 -55.60 -7.05
CA MET A 1 30.05 -54.43 -7.12
C MET A 1 30.53 -53.39 -6.11
N LYS A 2 31.18 -52.31 -6.55
CA LYS A 2 31.73 -51.26 -5.66
C LYS A 2 30.60 -50.29 -5.29
N GLN A 3 30.25 -50.21 -4.00
CA GLN A 3 29.36 -49.15 -3.51
C GLN A 3 30.08 -47.80 -3.64
N PRO A 4 29.41 -46.73 -4.12
CA PRO A 4 30.02 -45.40 -4.14
C PRO A 4 30.22 -44.90 -2.69
N PRO A 5 31.31 -44.21 -2.37
CA PRO A 5 31.61 -43.81 -1.00
C PRO A 5 30.57 -42.80 -0.51
N LEU A 6 29.89 -43.14 0.60
CA LEU A 6 28.85 -42.33 1.27
C LEU A 6 29.29 -40.86 1.50
N PHE A 7 30.59 -40.63 1.63
CA PHE A 7 31.22 -39.31 1.78
C PHE A 7 31.06 -38.40 0.56
N ALA A 8 31.00 -38.93 -0.66
CA ALA A 8 30.84 -38.11 -1.87
C ALA A 8 29.42 -37.51 -1.97
N PHE A 9 28.42 -38.21 -1.44
CA PHE A 9 27.04 -37.73 -1.40
C PHE A 9 26.83 -36.65 -0.32
N LEU A 10 27.49 -36.78 0.83
CA LEU A 10 27.45 -35.80 1.92
C LEU A 10 28.11 -34.46 1.56
N MET A 11 29.18 -34.48 0.77
CA MET A 11 29.84 -33.25 0.26
C MET A 11 28.99 -32.52 -0.78
N ALA A 12 28.28 -33.24 -1.65
CA ALA A 12 27.45 -32.64 -2.70
C ALA A 12 26.20 -31.93 -2.12
N VAL A 13 25.63 -32.43 -1.03
CA VAL A 13 24.48 -31.80 -0.35
C VAL A 13 24.89 -30.55 0.43
N TYR A 14 26.13 -30.50 0.94
CA TYR A 14 26.64 -29.36 1.71
C TYR A 14 27.03 -28.14 0.84
N LEU A 15 27.21 -28.33 -0.46
CA LEU A 15 27.54 -27.27 -1.43
C LEU A 15 26.32 -26.63 -2.10
N LEU A 16 25.10 -27.08 -1.79
CA LEU A 16 23.87 -26.60 -2.41
C LEU A 16 23.21 -25.33 -1.83
N PRO A 17 23.61 -24.68 -0.72
CA PRO A 17 22.89 -23.51 -0.22
C PRO A 17 23.56 -22.19 -0.61
N PHE A 18 23.88 -21.93 -1.89
CA PHE A 18 24.41 -20.61 -2.30
C PHE A 18 23.97 -20.14 -3.70
N ILE A 19 22.78 -20.53 -4.16
CA ILE A 19 22.15 -19.84 -5.29
C ILE A 19 21.42 -18.63 -4.73
N SER A 20 22.15 -17.53 -4.55
CA SER A 20 21.55 -16.24 -4.22
C SER A 20 20.82 -15.70 -5.45
N VAL A 21 19.51 -15.93 -5.53
CA VAL A 21 18.66 -15.24 -6.51
C VAL A 21 18.59 -13.75 -6.14
N ASN A 22 19.11 -12.89 -7.00
CA ASN A 22 18.89 -11.45 -6.88
C ASN A 22 17.41 -11.18 -7.12
N VAL A 23 16.65 -10.92 -6.06
CA VAL A 23 15.29 -10.41 -6.15
C VAL A 23 15.35 -8.91 -6.41
N CYS A 24 14.75 -8.47 -7.51
CA CYS A 24 14.59 -7.06 -7.84
C CYS A 24 13.11 -6.71 -7.68
N ALA A 25 12.78 -5.86 -6.71
CA ALA A 25 11.40 -5.49 -6.37
C ALA A 25 11.07 -4.05 -6.78
N ASP A 26 11.28 -3.73 -8.07
CA ASP A 26 10.84 -2.45 -8.61
C ASP A 26 9.31 -2.40 -8.63
N ILE A 27 8.70 -1.44 -7.94
CA ILE A 27 7.26 -1.22 -7.95
C ILE A 27 6.96 -0.21 -9.05
N TYR A 28 6.09 -0.56 -9.97
CA TYR A 28 5.51 0.30 -10.98
C TYR A 28 4.05 0.58 -10.66
N MET A 29 3.54 1.74 -11.08
CA MET A 29 2.12 2.07 -10.95
C MET A 29 1.54 2.71 -12.21
N TYR A 30 0.24 2.51 -12.45
CA TYR A 30 -0.53 3.35 -13.39
C TYR A 30 -1.87 3.72 -12.78
N ILE A 31 -2.50 4.75 -13.34
CA ILE A 31 -3.81 5.21 -12.90
C ILE A 31 -4.77 5.13 -14.07
N ASP A 32 -5.87 4.41 -13.88
CA ASP A 32 -6.87 4.25 -14.91
C ASP A 32 -7.72 5.51 -15.10
N LYS A 33 -8.54 5.54 -16.16
CA LYS A 33 -9.44 6.68 -16.45
C LYS A 33 -10.47 6.94 -15.33
N LYS A 34 -10.70 5.97 -14.44
CA LYS A 34 -11.62 6.05 -13.30
C LYS A 34 -10.90 6.52 -12.03
N GLY A 35 -9.60 6.80 -12.10
CA GLY A 35 -8.77 7.27 -11.00
C GLY A 35 -8.28 6.17 -10.05
N ASN A 36 -8.38 4.88 -10.41
CA ASN A 36 -7.84 3.82 -9.55
C ASN A 36 -6.35 3.61 -9.82
N SER A 37 -5.57 3.46 -8.75
CA SER A 37 -4.16 3.09 -8.81
C SER A 37 -3.99 1.59 -8.97
N HIS A 38 -3.10 1.18 -9.87
CA HIS A 38 -2.73 -0.21 -10.12
C HIS A 38 -1.22 -0.35 -9.97
N PHE A 39 -0.78 -1.37 -9.24
CA PHE A 39 0.64 -1.61 -8.96
C PHE A 39 1.13 -2.90 -9.64
N SER A 40 2.41 -2.95 -9.99
CA SER A 40 3.02 -4.09 -10.69
C SER A 40 4.52 -4.15 -10.45
N GLU A 41 5.10 -5.34 -10.35
CA GLU A 41 6.56 -5.54 -10.22
C GLU A 41 7.32 -5.26 -11.54
N HIS A 42 6.61 -5.31 -12.67
CA HIS A 42 7.17 -5.04 -13.99
C HIS A 42 6.33 -4.01 -14.75
N LYS A 43 6.99 -3.23 -15.62
CA LYS A 43 6.33 -2.30 -16.52
C LYS A 43 5.54 -3.09 -17.59
N LYS A 44 4.23 -3.26 -17.38
CA LYS A 44 3.35 -4.01 -18.31
C LYS A 44 3.10 -3.27 -19.64
N ASN A 45 3.08 -1.94 -19.61
CA ASN A 45 2.90 -1.08 -20.78
C ASN A 45 3.33 0.36 -20.48
N ASP A 46 3.23 1.24 -21.47
CA ASP A 46 3.62 2.66 -21.34
C ASP A 46 2.74 3.52 -20.44
N LYS A 47 1.66 2.97 -19.88
CA LYS A 47 0.87 3.67 -18.84
C LYS A 47 1.50 3.53 -17.46
N TYR A 48 2.28 2.46 -17.23
CA TYR A 48 2.97 2.25 -15.95
C TYR A 48 4.20 3.17 -15.84
N ARG A 49 4.33 3.82 -14.70
CA ARG A 49 5.47 4.65 -14.27
C ARG A 49 6.16 3.95 -13.10
N LEU A 50 7.49 4.03 -13.03
CA LEU A 50 8.25 3.46 -11.91
C LEU A 50 7.90 4.23 -10.63
N LEU A 51 7.38 3.52 -9.63
CA LEU A 51 6.97 4.06 -8.32
C LEU A 51 8.06 3.93 -7.25
N LEU A 52 8.73 2.79 -7.22
CA LEU A 52 9.82 2.54 -6.29
C LEU A 52 10.82 1.67 -7.01
N ARG A 53 12.08 2.07 -6.98
CA ARG A 53 13.16 1.19 -7.41
C ARG A 53 13.71 0.51 -6.17
N SER A 54 13.80 -0.81 -6.21
CA SER A 54 14.57 -1.55 -5.21
C SER A 54 16.04 -1.30 -5.54
N ASP A 55 16.58 -0.22 -5.01
CA ASP A 55 17.91 0.27 -5.29
C ASP A 55 18.98 -0.74 -4.85
N SER A 56 19.55 -1.47 -5.82
CA SER A 56 20.92 -2.02 -5.70
C SER A 56 22.00 -0.94 -5.84
N ASN A 57 21.62 0.34 -5.72
CA ASN A 57 22.49 1.47 -5.98
C ASN A 57 23.39 1.70 -4.76
N LYS A 58 24.68 1.36 -4.90
CA LYS A 58 25.74 1.28 -3.88
C LYS A 58 25.98 2.53 -3.00
N LYS A 59 25.21 3.61 -3.12
CA LYS A 59 25.35 4.81 -2.27
C LYS A 59 24.19 4.93 -1.28
N LYS A 60 24.45 4.53 -0.03
CA LYS A 60 23.57 4.74 1.13
C LYS A 60 23.16 6.23 1.15
N GLY A 61 21.88 6.51 0.94
CA GLY A 61 21.36 7.86 1.14
C GLY A 61 21.59 8.27 2.59
N THR A 62 22.18 9.42 2.83
CA THR A 62 22.25 9.97 4.17
C THR A 62 20.89 10.56 4.53
N PHE A 63 20.50 10.56 5.82
CA PHE A 63 19.21 11.11 6.27
C PHE A 63 19.02 12.59 5.87
N LYS A 64 20.10 13.31 5.52
CA LYS A 64 20.05 14.69 5.03
C LYS A 64 19.42 14.82 3.64
N ASP A 65 19.53 13.79 2.80
CA ASP A 65 19.13 13.81 1.39
C ASP A 65 17.81 13.05 1.13
N TRP A 66 17.11 12.65 2.20
CA TRP A 66 15.89 11.82 2.08
C TRP A 66 14.76 12.54 1.32
N LYS A 67 14.72 13.88 1.39
CA LYS A 67 13.79 14.73 0.62
C LYS A 67 14.17 14.85 -0.86
N GLU A 68 15.46 14.76 -1.20
CA GLU A 68 15.93 14.85 -2.59
C GLU A 68 15.77 13.50 -3.32
N LYS A 69 15.81 12.38 -2.59
CA LYS A 69 15.58 11.03 -3.09
C LYS A 69 14.14 10.55 -2.89
N ILE A 70 13.14 11.39 -3.17
CA ILE A 70 11.84 10.80 -3.49
C ILE A 70 12.04 10.17 -4.87
N TYR A 71 12.19 8.84 -4.92
CA TYR A 71 12.36 8.05 -6.16
C TYR A 71 11.23 8.25 -7.18
N THR A 72 10.25 9.08 -6.84
CA THR A 72 9.08 9.44 -7.61
C THR A 72 8.63 10.86 -7.40
N ASN A 73 8.75 11.70 -8.43
CA ASN A 73 7.83 12.82 -8.64
C ASN A 73 6.43 12.31 -9.04
N ILE A 74 5.92 11.27 -8.36
CA ILE A 74 4.58 10.74 -8.58
C ILE A 74 3.63 11.55 -7.72
N TYR A 75 2.96 12.49 -8.36
CA TYR A 75 1.70 13.01 -7.84
C TYR A 75 0.67 11.89 -7.91
N MET A 76 0.28 11.36 -6.75
CA MET A 76 -0.97 10.62 -6.65
C MET A 76 -2.10 11.60 -7.03
N PRO A 77 -2.87 11.36 -8.10
CA PRO A 77 -3.95 12.22 -8.53
C PRO A 77 -5.01 12.17 -7.44
N TYR A 78 -5.00 13.24 -6.70
CA TYR A 78 -5.80 13.43 -5.54
C TYR A 78 -7.13 14.09 -5.98
N ASN A 79 -8.26 13.45 -5.67
CA ASN A 79 -9.57 14.04 -5.94
C ASN A 79 -9.86 15.13 -4.90
N LYS A 80 -9.38 16.35 -5.19
CA LYS A 80 -9.50 17.52 -4.31
C LYS A 80 -10.92 17.79 -3.87
N LYS A 81 -11.88 17.71 -4.79
CA LYS A 81 -13.31 17.89 -4.49
C LYS A 81 -13.83 16.90 -3.45
N LEU A 82 -13.42 15.64 -3.52
CA LEU A 82 -13.87 14.62 -2.58
C LEU A 82 -13.22 14.78 -1.21
N GLN A 83 -11.93 15.08 -1.12
CA GLN A 83 -11.34 15.37 0.20
C GLN A 83 -11.91 16.64 0.80
N ASP A 84 -12.02 17.74 0.04
CA ASP A 84 -12.60 18.99 0.53
C ASP A 84 -13.99 18.72 1.14
N LYS A 85 -14.79 17.83 0.50
CA LYS A 85 -16.09 17.39 1.01
C LYS A 85 -16.04 16.69 2.38
N TYR A 86 -15.00 15.90 2.66
CA TYR A 86 -14.88 15.13 3.90
C TYR A 86 -13.89 15.74 4.90
N HIS A 87 -13.16 16.78 4.52
CA HIS A 87 -12.06 17.37 5.27
C HIS A 87 -12.48 17.82 6.66
N ALA A 88 -13.64 18.47 6.79
CA ALA A 88 -14.15 18.89 8.09
C ALA A 88 -14.37 17.71 9.06
N ILE A 89 -14.93 16.60 8.57
CA ILE A 89 -15.14 15.37 9.36
C ILE A 89 -13.79 14.77 9.75
N ILE A 90 -12.86 14.72 8.79
CA ILE A 90 -11.52 14.16 8.99
C ILE A 90 -10.74 14.94 10.05
N VAL A 91 -10.73 16.27 9.97
CA VAL A 91 -10.07 17.13 10.96
C VAL A 91 -10.69 16.94 12.34
N GLN A 92 -12.02 16.89 12.41
CA GLN A 92 -12.72 16.68 13.68
C GLN A 92 -12.38 15.35 14.34
N GLU A 93 -12.44 14.23 13.60
CA GLU A 93 -12.13 12.92 14.18
C GLU A 93 -10.63 12.74 14.42
N ALA A 94 -9.76 13.33 13.58
CA ALA A 94 -8.31 13.33 13.82
C ALA A 94 -7.97 14.05 15.13
N GLN A 95 -8.54 15.23 15.37
CA GLN A 95 -8.34 15.98 16.62
C GLN A 95 -8.82 15.19 17.84
N ARG A 96 -10.01 14.57 17.77
CA ARG A 96 -10.54 13.74 18.86
C ARG A 96 -9.63 12.57 19.23
N ASN A 97 -8.98 11.98 18.24
CA ASN A 97 -8.10 10.82 18.41
C ASN A 97 -6.61 11.20 18.52
N GLN A 98 -6.28 12.49 18.60
CA GLN A 98 -4.89 12.98 18.69
C GLN A 98 -4.02 12.52 17.51
N LEU A 99 -4.62 12.45 16.32
CA LEU A 99 -3.96 12.08 15.07
C LEU A 99 -3.75 13.30 14.18
N GLU A 100 -2.77 13.21 13.29
CA GLU A 100 -2.63 14.18 12.20
C GLU A 100 -3.72 13.95 11.15
N SER A 101 -4.37 15.02 10.68
CA SER A 101 -5.40 14.91 9.63
C SER A 101 -4.84 14.34 8.32
N ALA A 102 -3.58 14.62 8.00
CA ALA A 102 -2.89 14.07 6.84
C ALA A 102 -2.80 12.53 6.89
N PHE A 103 -2.62 11.96 8.09
CA PHE A 103 -2.62 10.50 8.27
C PHE A 103 -3.99 9.90 7.95
N VAL A 104 -5.07 10.46 8.51
CA VAL A 104 -6.44 10.00 8.23
C VAL A 104 -6.79 10.16 6.74
N HIS A 105 -6.33 11.26 6.12
CA HIS A 105 -6.44 11.45 4.68
C HIS A 105 -5.74 10.36 3.87
N ALA A 106 -4.54 9.94 4.29
CA ALA A 106 -3.79 8.87 3.66
C ALA A 106 -4.51 7.52 3.79
N VAL A 107 -5.04 7.19 4.97
CA VAL A 107 -5.82 5.97 5.20
C VAL A 107 -7.04 5.91 4.28
N ILE A 108 -7.89 6.94 4.26
CA ILE A 108 -9.09 6.98 3.39
C ILE A 108 -8.70 6.87 1.91
N SER A 109 -7.56 7.45 1.52
CA SER A 109 -7.05 7.35 0.15
C SER A 109 -6.69 5.92 -0.21
N ALA A 110 -5.98 5.21 0.67
CA ALA A 110 -5.60 3.81 0.48
C ALA A 110 -6.81 2.87 0.48
N GLU A 111 -7.78 3.12 1.38
CA GLU A 111 -8.92 2.22 1.58
C GLU A 111 -9.99 2.34 0.49
N SER A 112 -10.35 3.57 0.09
CA SER A 112 -11.49 3.78 -0.83
C SER A 112 -11.25 4.81 -1.92
N ALA A 113 -10.12 5.51 -1.90
CA ALA A 113 -9.90 6.71 -2.71
C ALA A 113 -11.08 7.70 -2.60
N TYR A 114 -11.60 7.89 -1.38
CA TYR A 114 -12.77 8.73 -1.06
C TYR A 114 -14.12 8.29 -1.65
N LYS A 115 -14.23 7.04 -2.09
CA LYS A 115 -15.51 6.49 -2.57
C LYS A 115 -16.35 6.04 -1.38
N ALA A 116 -17.24 6.91 -0.90
CA ALA A 116 -18.09 6.61 0.26
C ALA A 116 -19.04 5.41 0.09
N LYS A 117 -19.26 4.94 -1.14
CA LYS A 117 -20.05 3.73 -1.46
C LYS A 117 -19.19 2.55 -1.87
N ALA A 118 -17.87 2.58 -1.62
CA ALA A 118 -16.98 1.47 -1.95
C ALA A 118 -17.36 0.21 -1.16
N ILE A 119 -17.30 -0.93 -1.85
CA ILE A 119 -17.49 -2.26 -1.27
C ILE A 119 -16.35 -3.14 -1.78
N SER A 120 -15.57 -3.73 -0.87
CA SER A 120 -14.51 -4.67 -1.24
C SER A 120 -15.09 -6.05 -1.57
N ARG A 121 -14.29 -6.90 -2.22
CA ARG A 121 -14.66 -8.31 -2.47
C ARG A 121 -14.89 -9.11 -1.19
N THR A 122 -14.21 -8.75 -0.10
CA THR A 122 -14.33 -9.38 1.22
C THR A 122 -15.43 -8.75 2.08
N GLY A 123 -16.17 -7.76 1.57
CA GLY A 123 -17.33 -7.17 2.21
C GLY A 123 -17.06 -5.95 3.09
N ALA A 124 -15.86 -5.38 3.04
CA ALA A 124 -15.54 -4.10 3.67
C ALA A 124 -16.29 -2.95 2.99
N LYS A 125 -16.72 -1.93 3.75
CA LYS A 125 -17.65 -0.89 3.25
C LYS A 125 -17.24 0.53 3.65
N GLY A 126 -17.44 1.47 2.73
CA GLY A 126 -17.34 2.90 2.98
C GLY A 126 -15.94 3.50 2.84
N LEU A 127 -15.72 4.67 3.45
CA LEU A 127 -14.50 5.49 3.27
C LEU A 127 -13.25 4.85 3.88
N MET A 128 -13.37 4.28 5.07
CA MET A 128 -12.32 3.58 5.81
C MET A 128 -12.50 2.05 5.75
N GLN A 129 -13.30 1.55 4.80
CA GLN A 129 -13.48 0.12 4.55
C GLN A 129 -13.75 -0.70 5.83
N LEU A 130 -14.78 -0.32 6.59
CA LEU A 130 -15.16 -1.05 7.79
C LEU A 130 -15.63 -2.46 7.44
N MET A 131 -15.01 -3.46 8.06
CA MET A 131 -15.52 -4.83 8.06
C MET A 131 -16.84 -4.91 8.85
N PRO A 132 -17.75 -5.84 8.51
CA PRO A 132 -19.04 -5.96 9.19
C PRO A 132 -18.92 -6.12 10.71
N GLU A 133 -17.91 -6.86 11.18
CA GLU A 133 -17.65 -7.04 12.61
C GLU A 133 -17.22 -5.74 13.30
N THR A 134 -16.31 -4.98 12.67
CA THR A 134 -15.90 -3.64 13.14
C THR A 134 -17.09 -2.69 13.21
N ALA A 135 -17.91 -2.65 12.16
CA ALA A 135 -19.12 -1.83 12.14
C ALA A 135 -20.08 -2.19 13.28
N LYS A 136 -20.21 -3.48 13.61
CA LYS A 136 -21.02 -3.94 14.75
C LYS A 136 -20.41 -3.49 16.08
N ARG A 137 -19.09 -3.65 16.27
CA ARG A 137 -18.37 -3.26 17.49
C ARG A 137 -18.54 -1.76 17.80
N PHE A 138 -18.48 -0.92 16.79
CA PHE A 138 -18.65 0.54 16.91
C PHE A 138 -20.10 1.02 16.67
N GLN A 139 -21.07 0.10 16.62
CA GLN A 139 -22.50 0.41 16.50
C GLN A 139 -22.85 1.26 15.25
N VAL A 140 -22.10 1.07 14.17
CA VAL A 140 -22.31 1.72 12.88
C VAL A 140 -23.43 1.00 12.12
N LYS A 141 -24.66 1.52 12.24
CA LYS A 141 -25.83 0.97 11.53
C LYS A 141 -25.72 1.07 10.00
N ASN A 142 -25.19 2.19 9.51
CA ASN A 142 -25.00 2.43 8.09
C ASN A 142 -23.52 2.73 7.80
N PRO A 143 -22.73 1.76 7.30
CA PRO A 143 -21.31 1.95 7.01
C PRO A 143 -21.07 2.87 5.80
N PHE A 144 -22.09 3.29 5.06
CA PHE A 144 -21.97 4.30 4.01
C PHE A 144 -22.21 5.73 4.51
N ASN A 145 -22.60 5.91 5.78
CA ASN A 145 -22.63 7.22 6.40
C ASN A 145 -21.18 7.67 6.66
N ALA A 146 -20.73 8.73 5.98
CA ALA A 146 -19.35 9.17 6.03
C ALA A 146 -18.87 9.48 7.45
N GLN A 147 -19.68 10.16 8.27
CA GLN A 147 -19.28 10.54 9.61
C GLN A 147 -19.11 9.34 10.53
N LYS A 148 -20.07 8.42 10.53
CA LYS A 148 -19.97 7.18 11.32
C LYS A 148 -18.88 6.25 10.81
N ASN A 149 -18.63 6.21 9.51
CA ASN A 149 -17.59 5.39 8.92
C ASN A 149 -16.19 5.92 9.26
N ILE A 150 -15.98 7.24 9.17
CA ILE A 150 -14.70 7.86 9.52
C ILE A 150 -14.44 7.80 11.03
N ALA A 151 -15.46 7.98 11.87
CA ALA A 151 -15.29 7.94 13.33
C ALA A 151 -14.99 6.54 13.88
N ALA A 152 -15.36 5.48 13.17
CA ALA A 152 -15.20 4.10 13.61
C ALA A 152 -14.02 3.36 12.97
N GLY A 153 -13.41 3.94 11.95
CA GLY A 153 -12.21 3.40 11.30
C GLY A 153 -10.95 3.92 11.97
#